data_AF-A0A914JTZ3-F1
#
_entry.id   AF-A0A914JTZ3-F1
#
_cell.length_a   1.000
_cell.length_b   1.000
_cell.length_c   1.000
_cell.angle_alpha   90.00
_cell.angle_beta   90.00
_cell.angle_gamma   90.00
#
_symmetry.space_group_name_H-M   'P 1'
#
loop_
_entity.id
_entity.type
_entity.pdbx_description
1 polymer ?
#
loop_
_entity_poly.entity_id
_entity_poly.type
_entity_poly.pdbx_seq_one_letter_code
_entity_poly.pdbx_strand_id
1 'polypeptide(L)'
;MTADSSEKTGIVVPLDTTLAVEGIQNLTKTKSRRKFYKADDPIPWNLAILFGFQQVMVCVSALLVVPFWIAELVCPGADINYVRVRLISSTFICSGINTIIQTALGMRLALLQGTAFAYVPSIIAFVKLPEYACHANSTTHIDPEIYEEKLAIIQGSLLVSSVVPMLIAATGIVGQLTKFIGPLTVSPLILLLMISSIPSTVDRVQMHWVAIVQALTLD
;
A
#
# COMPACT_ATOMS: atom_id res chain seq x y z
N MET A 1 17.02 -55.42 0.69
CA MET A 1 18.01 -54.64 1.45
C MET A 1 17.25 -53.71 2.39
N THR A 2 17.10 -54.11 3.65
CA THR A 2 17.68 -53.42 4.85
C THR A 2 16.95 -52.09 5.16
N ALA A 3 16.06 -52.02 6.16
CA ALA A 3 16.34 -51.85 7.61
C ALA A 3 17.12 -50.52 7.86
N ASP A 4 16.82 -49.62 8.80
CA ASP A 4 16.15 -49.69 10.10
C ASP A 4 15.96 -48.26 10.67
N SER A 5 14.89 -48.07 11.45
CA SER A 5 14.72 -47.27 12.68
C SER A 5 15.56 -46.01 12.99
N SER A 6 14.88 -44.89 13.32
CA SER A 6 14.95 -44.36 14.69
C SER A 6 13.86 -43.33 15.01
N GLU A 7 13.07 -43.71 16.00
CA GLU A 7 12.18 -42.96 16.89
C GLU A 7 12.79 -41.68 17.49
N LYS A 8 12.01 -40.58 17.54
CA LYS A 8 11.68 -39.78 18.75
C LYS A 8 10.98 -38.45 18.43
N THR A 9 9.74 -38.37 18.90
CA THR A 9 9.01 -37.19 19.40
C THR A 9 9.67 -35.82 19.27
N GLY A 10 9.11 -34.99 18.38
CA GLY A 10 9.18 -33.54 18.40
C GLY A 10 7.88 -33.02 17.80
N ILE A 11 7.18 -32.15 18.52
CA ILE A 11 5.88 -31.57 18.11
C ILE A 11 6.09 -30.76 16.83
N VAL A 12 5.54 -31.24 15.70
CA VAL A 12 5.50 -30.47 14.44
C VAL A 12 4.06 -30.54 13.94
N VAL A 13 3.35 -29.42 14.03
CA VAL A 13 1.98 -29.25 13.51
C VAL A 13 2.06 -29.22 11.98
N PRO A 14 1.52 -30.21 11.25
CA PRO A 14 1.50 -30.15 9.80
C PRO A 14 0.32 -29.27 9.37
N LEU A 15 0.62 -28.07 8.87
CA LEU A 15 -0.36 -27.17 8.25
C LEU A 15 -0.68 -27.70 6.85
N ASP A 16 -1.71 -28.55 6.77
CA ASP A 16 -2.21 -29.22 5.57
C ASP A 16 -2.67 -28.17 4.53
N THR A 17 -1.78 -27.81 3.62
CA THR A 17 -1.96 -26.75 2.62
C THR A 17 -2.88 -27.19 1.46
N THR A 18 -3.30 -28.47 1.48
CA THR A 18 -4.07 -29.12 0.42
C THR A 18 -5.58 -28.92 0.58
N LEU A 19 -6.10 -28.88 1.82
CA LEU A 19 -7.53 -28.65 2.09
C LEU A 19 -8.00 -27.20 1.81
N ALA A 20 -7.10 -26.23 1.88
CA ALA A 20 -7.41 -24.84 1.57
C ALA A 20 -7.66 -24.62 0.06
N VAL A 21 -7.08 -25.45 -0.81
CA VAL A 21 -7.18 -25.32 -2.27
C VAL A 21 -8.51 -25.90 -2.80
N GLU A 22 -9.02 -26.97 -2.20
CA GLU A 22 -10.34 -27.53 -2.55
C GLU A 22 -11.51 -26.62 -2.13
N GLY A 23 -11.36 -25.87 -1.04
CA GLY A 23 -12.36 -24.88 -0.60
C GLY A 23 -12.54 -23.73 -1.59
N ILE A 24 -11.47 -23.30 -2.26
CA ILE A 24 -11.50 -22.21 -3.24
C ILE A 24 -12.24 -22.63 -4.54
N GLN A 25 -12.12 -23.89 -4.97
CA GLN A 25 -12.82 -24.37 -6.17
C GLN A 25 -14.34 -24.49 -5.99
N ASN A 26 -14.83 -24.78 -4.78
CA ASN A 26 -16.27 -24.92 -4.54
C ASN A 26 -17.00 -23.56 -4.45
N LEU A 27 -16.31 -22.49 -4.01
CA LEU A 27 -16.86 -21.13 -4.01
C LEU A 27 -17.04 -20.53 -5.42
N THR A 28 -16.34 -21.06 -6.43
CA THR A 28 -16.53 -20.66 -7.83
C THR A 28 -17.84 -21.16 -8.47
N LYS A 29 -18.59 -22.07 -7.82
CA LYS A 29 -19.80 -22.68 -8.39
C LYS A 29 -21.08 -21.82 -8.24
N THR A 30 -21.11 -20.86 -7.32
CA THR A 30 -22.27 -19.98 -7.09
C THR A 30 -22.16 -18.68 -7.89
N LYS A 31 -22.11 -18.80 -9.22
CA LYS A 31 -22.03 -17.64 -10.13
C LYS A 31 -23.41 -17.00 -10.29
N SER A 32 -23.81 -16.19 -9.30
CA SER A 32 -24.83 -15.16 -9.52
C SER A 32 -24.41 -14.35 -10.75
N ARG A 33 -25.29 -14.19 -11.74
CA ARG A 33 -25.02 -13.41 -12.96
C ARG A 33 -24.88 -11.93 -12.57
N ARG A 34 -23.68 -11.56 -12.10
CA ARG A 34 -23.25 -10.18 -11.94
C ARG A 34 -23.38 -9.52 -13.31
N LYS A 35 -24.25 -8.52 -13.44
CA LYS A 35 -24.29 -7.64 -14.61
C LYS A 35 -22.91 -6.99 -14.73
N PHE A 36 -22.17 -7.36 -15.76
CA PHE A 36 -20.95 -6.66 -16.13
C PHE A 36 -21.34 -5.36 -16.80
N TYR A 37 -21.21 -4.25 -16.09
CA TYR A 37 -21.29 -2.92 -16.69
C TYR A 37 -19.97 -2.65 -17.41
N LYS A 38 -20.01 -2.30 -18.70
CA LYS A 38 -18.82 -1.79 -19.39
C LYS A 38 -18.56 -0.33 -18.97
N ALA A 39 -17.32 0.12 -19.13
CA ALA A 39 -16.91 1.47 -18.78
C ALA A 39 -17.70 2.57 -19.55
N ASP A 40 -18.22 2.24 -20.74
CA ASP A 40 -19.01 3.15 -21.57
C ASP A 40 -20.54 3.05 -21.35
N ASP A 41 -21.02 2.10 -20.53
CA ASP A 41 -22.45 1.95 -20.28
C ASP A 41 -22.94 3.03 -19.28
N PRO A 42 -24.02 3.78 -19.57
CA PRO A 42 -24.54 4.76 -18.64
C PRO A 42 -25.12 4.05 -17.41
N ILE A 43 -24.37 4.07 -16.31
CA ILE A 43 -24.84 3.59 -15.02
C ILE A 43 -25.89 4.56 -14.46
N PRO A 44 -26.99 4.05 -13.87
CA PRO A 44 -27.97 4.89 -13.18
C PRO A 44 -27.27 5.70 -12.08
N TRP A 45 -27.57 7.00 -12.03
CA TRP A 45 -26.88 7.99 -11.19
C TRP A 45 -26.73 7.57 -9.71
N ASN A 46 -27.75 6.91 -9.15
CA ASN A 46 -27.73 6.37 -7.77
C ASN A 46 -26.60 5.35 -7.55
N LEU A 47 -26.41 4.43 -8.49
CA LEU A 47 -25.39 3.39 -8.39
C LEU A 47 -24.00 3.99 -8.63
N ALA A 48 -23.87 4.97 -9.55
CA ALA A 48 -22.60 5.65 -9.79
C ALA A 48 -22.10 6.36 -8.51
N ILE A 49 -22.99 7.03 -7.78
CA ILE A 49 -22.66 7.70 -6.52
C ILE A 49 -22.29 6.67 -5.45
N LEU A 50 -23.04 5.59 -5.32
CA LEU A 50 -22.77 4.55 -4.33
C LEU A 50 -21.42 3.85 -4.57
N PHE A 51 -21.13 3.45 -5.81
CA PHE A 51 -19.86 2.84 -6.18
C PHE A 51 -18.69 3.83 -6.05
N GLY A 52 -18.89 5.10 -6.40
CA GLY A 52 -17.90 6.15 -6.20
C GLY A 52 -17.55 6.35 -4.72
N PHE A 53 -18.55 6.38 -3.85
CA PHE A 53 -18.35 6.49 -2.41
C PHE A 53 -17.58 5.29 -1.84
N GLN A 54 -17.93 4.07 -2.26
CA GLN A 54 -17.21 2.86 -1.87
C GLN A 54 -15.74 2.93 -2.30
N GLN A 55 -15.48 3.31 -3.54
CA GLN A 55 -14.11 3.43 -4.06
C GLN A 55 -13.31 4.47 -3.27
N VAL A 56 -13.90 5.62 -2.95
CA VAL A 56 -13.25 6.65 -2.13
C VAL A 56 -12.88 6.10 -0.76
N MET A 57 -13.80 5.42 -0.07
CA MET A 57 -13.51 4.84 1.25
C MET A 57 -12.38 3.80 1.21
N VAL A 58 -12.35 2.94 0.19
CA VAL A 58 -11.28 1.96 0.01
C VAL A 58 -9.93 2.66 -0.26
N CYS A 59 -9.92 3.67 -1.13
CA CYS A 59 -8.71 4.41 -1.45
C CYS A 59 -8.18 5.25 -0.28
N VAL A 60 -9.06 5.86 0.52
CA VAL A 60 -8.70 6.62 1.72
C VAL A 60 -7.88 5.76 2.67
N SER A 61 -8.31 4.53 2.95
CA SER A 61 -7.56 3.62 3.83
C SER A 61 -6.16 3.32 3.30
N ALA A 62 -6.01 3.12 1.99
CA ALA A 62 -4.71 2.88 1.37
C ALA A 62 -3.79 4.11 1.41
N LEU A 63 -4.34 5.31 1.17
CA LEU A 63 -3.60 6.57 1.17
C LEU A 63 -3.08 6.98 2.55
N LEU A 64 -3.69 6.50 3.63
CA LEU A 64 -3.26 6.80 5.00
C LEU A 64 -2.03 6.00 5.45
N VAL A 65 -1.79 4.82 4.86
CA VAL A 65 -0.73 3.91 5.34
C VAL A 65 0.66 4.53 5.17
N VAL A 66 0.95 5.08 3.99
CA VAL A 66 2.27 5.67 3.70
C VAL A 66 2.58 6.88 4.59
N PRO A 67 1.75 7.94 4.68
CA PRO A 67 2.05 9.08 5.53
C PRO A 67 2.17 8.70 7.01
N PHE A 68 1.43 7.68 7.45
CA PHE A 68 1.56 7.14 8.81
C PHE A 68 2.94 6.51 9.03
N TRP A 69 3.42 5.68 8.10
CA TRP A 69 4.76 5.12 8.13
C TRP A 69 5.84 6.19 8.16
N ILE A 70 5.77 7.20 7.29
CA ILE A 70 6.75 8.29 7.28
C ILE A 70 6.79 9.03 8.63
N ALA A 71 5.63 9.31 9.21
CA ALA A 71 5.57 10.02 10.48
C ALA A 71 6.18 9.22 11.65
N GLU A 72 6.01 7.90 11.67
CA GLU A 72 6.66 7.02 12.66
C GLU A 72 8.18 6.95 12.43
N LEU A 73 8.63 6.97 11.18
CA LEU A 73 10.06 6.86 10.82
C LEU A 73 10.86 8.14 11.06
N VAL A 74 10.22 9.30 11.01
CA VAL A 74 10.87 10.61 11.24
C VAL A 74 11.01 10.92 12.74
N CYS A 75 10.28 10.22 13.61
CA CYS A 75 10.31 10.34 15.07
C CYS A 75 10.27 11.79 15.61
N PRO A 76 9.24 12.59 15.29
CA PRO A 76 9.09 13.97 15.78
C PRO A 76 8.82 14.10 17.30
N GLY A 77 8.80 13.00 18.07
CA GLY A 77 8.59 13.04 19.52
C GLY A 77 7.19 13.52 19.90
N ALA A 78 7.09 14.59 20.69
CA ALA A 78 5.83 15.15 21.20
C ALA A 78 4.90 15.68 20.08
N ASP A 79 5.44 16.10 18.94
CA ASP A 79 4.70 16.75 17.85
C ASP A 79 4.23 15.77 16.76
N ILE A 80 4.23 14.48 17.08
CA ILE A 80 3.86 13.40 16.15
C ILE A 80 2.49 13.58 15.51
N ASN A 81 1.50 14.07 16.27
CA ASN A 81 0.15 14.28 15.74
C ASN A 81 0.10 15.43 14.73
N TYR A 82 0.86 16.50 14.96
CA TYR A 82 0.92 17.65 14.07
C TYR A 82 1.50 17.25 12.70
N VAL A 83 2.64 16.54 12.70
CA VAL A 83 3.31 16.08 11.47
C VAL A 83 2.42 15.10 10.71
N ARG A 84 1.78 14.14 11.40
CA ARG A 84 0.86 13.17 10.78
C ARG A 84 -0.29 13.86 10.05
N VAL A 85 -0.98 14.78 10.71
CA VAL A 85 -2.14 15.47 10.12
C VAL A 85 -1.71 16.28 8.90
N ARG A 86 -0.57 16.98 8.97
CA ARG A 86 0.00 17.74 7.84
C ARG A 86 0.28 16.85 6.63
N LEU A 87 0.91 15.69 6.85
CA LEU A 87 1.24 14.74 5.78
C LEU A 87 0.01 14.09 5.14
N ILE A 88 -0.98 13.72 5.96
CA ILE A 88 -2.25 13.14 5.51
C ILE A 88 -2.99 14.15 4.62
N SER A 89 -3.17 15.38 5.10
CA SER A 89 -3.86 16.44 4.36
C SER A 89 -3.21 16.70 3.00
N SER A 90 -1.88 16.85 2.97
CA SER A 90 -1.14 17.06 1.72
C SER A 90 -1.29 15.91 0.73
N THR A 91 -1.24 14.66 1.22
CA THR A 91 -1.35 13.46 0.38
C THR A 91 -2.74 13.35 -0.27
N PHE A 92 -3.80 13.63 0.48
CA PHE A 92 -5.17 13.63 -0.05
C PHE A 92 -5.38 14.68 -1.14
N ILE A 93 -4.92 15.91 -0.88
CA ILE A 93 -5.04 17.00 -1.86
C ILE A 93 -4.23 16.70 -3.12
N CYS A 94 -2.98 16.24 -2.98
CA CYS A 94 -2.13 15.87 -4.11
C CYS A 94 -2.74 14.73 -4.94
N SER A 95 -3.20 13.66 -4.30
CA SER A 95 -3.84 12.53 -4.97
C SER A 95 -5.14 12.94 -5.69
N GLY A 96 -5.96 13.78 -5.06
CA GLY A 96 -7.19 14.31 -5.65
C GLY A 96 -6.93 15.16 -6.90
N ILE A 97 -6.02 16.14 -6.80
CA ILE A 97 -5.64 17.00 -7.93
C ILE A 97 -5.11 16.15 -9.09
N ASN A 98 -4.23 15.21 -8.79
CA ASN A 98 -3.62 14.39 -9.81
C ASN A 98 -4.63 13.43 -10.49
N THR A 99 -5.59 12.89 -9.73
CA THR A 99 -6.69 12.09 -10.28
C THR A 99 -7.61 12.93 -11.18
N ILE A 100 -7.90 14.17 -10.81
CA ILE A 100 -8.68 15.10 -11.64
C ILE A 100 -7.93 15.39 -12.95
N ILE A 101 -6.63 15.67 -12.88
CA ILE A 101 -5.81 15.93 -14.07
C ILE A 101 -5.75 14.69 -14.97
N GLN A 102 -5.56 13.49 -14.40
CA GLN A 102 -5.49 12.23 -15.15
C GLN A 102 -6.82 11.88 -15.82
N THR A 103 -7.95 12.14 -15.16
CA THR A 103 -9.28 11.88 -15.72
C THR A 103 -9.70 12.92 -16.76
N ALA A 104 -9.29 14.19 -16.58
CA ALA A 104 -9.60 15.29 -17.50
C ALA A 104 -8.74 15.31 -18.78
N LEU A 105 -7.42 15.09 -18.65
CA LEU A 105 -6.45 15.24 -19.76
C LEU A 105 -5.80 13.92 -20.19
N GLY A 106 -5.96 12.84 -19.42
CA GLY A 106 -5.32 11.56 -19.66
C GLY A 106 -6.23 10.52 -20.33
N MET A 107 -6.19 9.29 -19.80
CA MET A 107 -6.76 8.10 -20.47
C MET A 107 -8.27 7.95 -20.30
N ARG A 108 -8.97 8.99 -19.82
CA ARG A 108 -10.41 9.00 -19.43
C ARG A 108 -10.84 7.86 -18.49
N LEU A 109 -9.90 7.14 -17.88
CA LEU A 109 -10.16 6.13 -16.85
C LEU A 109 -9.92 6.72 -15.46
N ALA A 110 -10.86 6.51 -14.56
CA ALA A 110 -10.72 6.87 -13.14
C ALA A 110 -9.74 5.91 -12.46
N LEU A 111 -8.47 6.31 -12.40
CA LEU A 111 -7.41 5.56 -11.72
C LEU A 111 -6.91 6.43 -10.57
N LEU A 112 -6.99 5.94 -9.34
CA LEU A 112 -6.51 6.69 -8.19
C LEU A 112 -4.98 6.63 -8.17
N GLN A 113 -4.33 7.75 -8.46
CA GLN A 113 -2.89 7.84 -8.34
C GLN A 113 -2.52 8.28 -6.93
N GLY A 114 -1.87 7.38 -6.21
CA GLY A 114 -1.46 7.57 -4.81
C GLY A 114 0.04 7.40 -4.62
N THR A 115 0.43 7.37 -3.35
CA THR A 115 1.81 7.09 -2.92
C THR A 115 2.19 5.64 -3.23
N ALA A 116 3.37 5.43 -3.80
CA ALA A 116 3.85 4.08 -4.12
C ALA A 116 4.46 3.39 -2.90
N PHE A 117 3.86 2.27 -2.49
CA PHE A 117 4.39 1.39 -1.44
C PHE A 117 5.80 0.85 -1.73
N ALA A 118 6.21 0.85 -3.01
CA ALA A 118 7.55 0.45 -3.43
C ALA A 118 8.68 1.30 -2.82
N TYR A 119 8.41 2.52 -2.36
CA TYR A 119 9.41 3.36 -1.71
C TYR A 119 9.57 3.09 -0.21
N VAL A 120 8.66 2.33 0.41
CA VAL A 120 8.71 2.03 1.86
C VAL A 120 10.03 1.35 2.26
N PRO A 121 10.53 0.31 1.56
CA PRO A 121 11.80 -0.33 1.91
C PRO A 121 12.99 0.63 1.86
N SER A 122 13.00 1.56 0.89
CA SER A 122 14.06 2.56 0.74
C SER A 122 14.10 3.51 1.93
N ILE A 123 12.93 3.90 2.45
CA ILE A 123 12.83 4.81 3.60
C ILE A 123 13.21 4.08 4.89
N ILE A 124 12.83 2.81 5.03
CA ILE A 124 13.28 1.97 6.15
C ILE A 124 14.81 1.82 6.13
N ALA A 125 15.41 1.65 4.96
CA ALA A 125 16.86 1.59 4.82
C ALA A 125 17.52 2.93 5.22
N PHE A 126 16.93 4.06 4.83
CA PHE A 126 17.40 5.40 5.20
C PHE A 126 17.40 5.60 6.73
N VAL A 127 16.35 5.19 7.42
CA VAL A 127 16.22 5.36 8.89
C VAL A 127 17.16 4.45 9.68
N LYS A 128 17.62 3.35 9.08
CA LYS A 128 18.61 2.45 9.70
C LYS A 128 20.02 3.04 9.76
N LEU A 129 20.32 4.13 9.03
CA LEU A 129 21.61 4.78 9.11
C LEU A 129 21.79 5.43 10.50
N PRO A 130 22.97 5.33 11.12
CA PRO A 130 23.21 5.84 12.48
C PRO A 130 23.05 7.37 12.59
N GLU A 131 23.24 8.09 11.49
CA GLU A 131 23.02 9.54 11.38
C GLU A 131 21.52 9.92 11.44
N TYR A 132 20.65 9.02 10.97
CA TYR A 132 19.21 9.26 10.90
C TYR A 132 18.39 8.48 11.94
N ALA A 133 19.04 7.54 12.64
CA ALA A 133 18.43 6.69 13.65
C ALA A 133 17.78 7.52 14.78
N CYS A 134 16.56 7.16 15.13
CA CYS A 134 15.84 7.80 16.21
C CYS A 134 16.41 7.38 17.57
N HIS A 135 17.19 8.27 18.18
CA HIS A 135 17.66 8.12 19.57
C HIS A 135 16.77 8.82 20.59
N ALA A 136 15.62 9.35 20.17
CA ALA A 136 14.72 10.13 21.02
C ALA A 136 13.58 9.28 21.60
N ASN A 137 13.25 9.55 22.87
CA ASN A 137 12.13 8.94 23.59
C ASN A 137 10.84 9.75 23.30
N SER A 138 9.67 9.14 23.45
CA SER A 138 8.34 9.76 23.19
C SER A 138 8.01 10.95 24.12
N THR A 139 8.90 11.30 25.05
CA THR A 139 8.78 12.43 26.00
C THR A 139 9.77 13.57 25.76
N THR A 140 10.78 13.39 24.90
CA THR A 140 11.74 14.46 24.58
C THR A 140 11.19 15.35 23.47
N HIS A 141 11.10 16.65 23.74
CA HIS A 141 10.82 17.65 22.71
C HIS A 141 12.06 17.74 21.81
N ILE A 142 11.88 17.45 20.54
CA ILE A 142 12.91 17.56 19.51
C ILE A 142 12.66 18.88 18.80
N ASP A 143 13.72 19.66 18.61
CA ASP A 143 13.63 20.94 17.91
C ASP A 143 13.02 20.74 16.51
N PRO A 144 12.04 21.58 16.08
CA PRO A 144 11.38 21.43 14.78
C PRO A 144 12.32 21.34 13.59
N GLU A 145 13.47 22.01 13.67
CA GLU A 145 14.48 22.03 12.62
C GLU A 145 14.99 20.63 12.25
N ILE A 146 15.17 19.74 13.24
CA ILE A 146 15.78 18.42 13.05
C ILE A 146 14.84 17.49 12.27
N TYR A 147 13.55 17.48 12.61
CA TYR A 147 12.61 16.60 11.91
C TYR A 147 12.17 17.17 10.56
N GLU A 148 12.10 18.51 10.41
CA GLU A 148 11.82 19.14 9.13
C GLU A 148 12.97 18.94 8.13
N GLU A 149 14.23 18.97 8.57
CA GLU A 149 15.40 18.64 7.74
C GLU A 149 15.33 17.20 7.23
N LYS A 150 15.07 16.22 8.11
CA LYS A 150 14.89 14.81 7.72
C LYS A 150 13.77 14.66 6.69
N LEU A 151 12.64 15.34 6.90
CA LEU A 151 11.49 15.28 6.00
C LEU A 151 11.83 15.90 4.63
N ALA A 152 12.56 17.02 4.61
CA ALA A 152 13.01 17.68 3.39
C ALA A 152 14.00 16.81 2.59
N ILE A 153 14.95 16.15 3.26
CA ILE A 153 15.90 15.22 2.63
C ILE A 153 15.16 14.05 1.98
N ILE A 154 14.19 13.44 2.67
CA ILE A 154 13.39 12.33 2.14
C ILE A 154 12.59 12.79 0.91
N GLN A 155 11.91 13.93 1.00
CA GLN A 155 11.11 14.47 -0.11
C GLN A 155 11.98 14.84 -1.32
N GLY A 156 13.14 15.47 -1.11
CA GLY A 156 14.10 15.78 -2.16
C GLY A 156 14.65 14.52 -2.84
N SER A 157 14.96 13.49 -2.06
CA SER A 157 15.42 12.20 -2.58
C SER A 157 14.35 11.51 -3.44
N LEU A 158 13.08 11.54 -3.00
CA LEU A 158 11.95 11.02 -3.78
C LEU A 158 11.72 11.80 -5.07
N LEU A 159 11.88 13.12 -5.04
CA LEU A 159 11.79 13.97 -6.23
C LEU A 159 12.86 13.59 -7.24
N VAL A 160 14.11 13.46 -6.82
CA VAL A 160 15.22 13.04 -7.70
C VAL A 160 14.98 11.62 -8.23
N SER A 161 14.49 10.70 -7.39
CA SER A 161 14.14 9.34 -7.82
C SER A 161 13.06 9.33 -8.90
N SER A 162 12.12 10.28 -8.88
CA SER A 162 11.02 10.33 -9.86
C SER A 162 11.46 10.76 -11.27
N VAL A 163 12.63 11.40 -11.39
CA VAL A 163 13.20 11.80 -12.69
C VAL A 163 13.54 10.56 -13.53
N VAL A 164 14.00 9.47 -12.90
CA VAL A 164 14.40 8.25 -13.62
C VAL A 164 13.21 7.60 -14.34
N PRO A 165 12.07 7.28 -13.67
CA PRO A 165 10.86 6.82 -14.35
C PRO A 165 10.34 7.80 -15.40
N MET A 166 10.46 9.11 -15.20
CA MET A 166 10.03 10.12 -16.17
C MET A 166 10.84 10.04 -17.47
N LEU A 167 12.17 9.87 -17.39
CA LEU A 167 13.02 9.66 -18.56
C LEU A 167 12.72 8.33 -19.26
N ILE A 168 12.46 7.27 -18.49
CA ILE A 168 12.07 5.96 -19.04
C ILE A 168 10.71 6.04 -19.75
N ALA A 169 9.76 6.79 -19.18
CA ALA A 169 8.46 7.04 -19.80
C ALA A 169 8.60 7.87 -21.09
N ALA A 170 9.41 8.93 -21.07
CA ALA A 170 9.64 9.80 -22.23
C ALA A 170 10.36 9.09 -23.38
N THR A 171 11.24 8.14 -23.10
CA THR A 171 11.97 7.36 -24.13
C THR A 171 11.12 6.27 -24.79
N GLY A 172 9.89 6.02 -24.33
CA GLY A 172 8.99 5.01 -24.91
C GLY A 172 9.43 3.56 -24.70
N ILE A 173 10.53 3.32 -23.96
CA ILE A 173 11.09 1.99 -23.66
C ILE A 173 10.10 1.12 -22.87
N VAL A 174 9.15 1.75 -22.16
CA VAL A 174 8.08 1.07 -21.42
C VAL A 174 7.31 0.08 -22.30
N GLY A 175 7.07 0.40 -23.57
CA GLY A 175 6.36 -0.51 -24.49
C GLY A 175 7.15 -1.76 -24.87
N GLN A 176 8.48 -1.70 -24.88
CA GLN A 176 9.33 -2.86 -25.11
C GLN A 176 9.50 -3.69 -23.83
N LEU A 177 9.55 -3.00 -22.68
CA LEU A 177 9.77 -3.60 -21.37
C LEU A 177 8.56 -4.42 -20.90
N THR A 178 7.33 -4.03 -21.26
CA THR A 178 6.11 -4.82 -21.00
C THR A 178 6.10 -6.19 -21.68
N LYS A 179 6.97 -6.43 -22.67
CA LYS A 179 7.16 -7.77 -23.26
C LYS A 179 7.98 -8.71 -22.37
N PHE A 180 8.81 -8.17 -21.49
CA PHE A 180 9.66 -8.92 -20.57
C PHE A 180 9.10 -8.99 -19.15
N ILE A 181 8.46 -7.93 -18.65
CA ILE A 181 7.79 -7.93 -17.36
C ILE A 181 6.37 -8.47 -17.54
N GLY A 182 6.23 -9.78 -17.33
CA GLY A 182 4.95 -10.45 -17.31
C GLY A 182 4.24 -10.36 -15.95
N PRO A 183 2.94 -10.70 -15.88
CA PRO A 183 2.21 -10.80 -14.62
C PRO A 183 2.84 -11.83 -13.65
N LEU A 184 3.59 -12.80 -14.20
CA LEU A 184 4.31 -13.82 -13.44
C LEU A 184 5.39 -13.25 -12.51
N THR A 185 6.01 -12.11 -12.84
CA THR A 185 7.03 -11.48 -11.99
C THR A 185 6.44 -10.38 -11.11
N VAL A 186 5.39 -9.70 -11.57
CA VAL A 186 4.75 -8.62 -10.81
C VAL A 186 3.93 -9.16 -9.64
N SER A 187 3.20 -10.27 -9.85
CA SER A 187 2.40 -10.91 -8.80
C SER A 187 3.21 -11.28 -7.54
N PRO A 188 4.32 -12.03 -7.63
CA PRO A 188 5.11 -12.37 -6.46
C PRO A 188 5.76 -11.14 -5.81
N LEU A 189 6.12 -10.10 -6.57
CA LEU A 189 6.68 -8.87 -6.01
C LEU A 189 5.66 -8.16 -5.11
N ILE A 190 4.43 -7.99 -5.59
CA ILE A 190 3.36 -7.37 -4.79
C ILE A 190 3.05 -8.22 -3.57
N LEU A 191 3.02 -9.55 -3.71
CA LEU A 191 2.83 -10.46 -2.59
C LEU A 191 3.89 -10.26 -1.50
N LEU A 192 5.18 -10.19 -1.87
CA LEU A 192 6.27 -9.95 -0.92
C LEU A 192 6.17 -8.58 -0.23
N LEU A 193 5.82 -7.53 -0.98
CA LEU A 193 5.59 -6.20 -0.41
C LEU A 193 4.45 -6.23 0.62
N MET A 194 3.34 -6.90 0.28
CA MET A 194 2.20 -7.02 1.20
C MET A 194 2.57 -7.83 2.44
N ILE A 195 3.24 -8.97 2.29
CA ILE A 195 3.71 -9.81 3.41
C ILE A 195 4.62 -8.99 4.34
N SER A 196 5.51 -8.16 3.79
CA SER A 196 6.41 -7.31 4.59
C SER A 196 5.69 -6.23 5.41
N SER A 197 4.49 -5.82 4.98
CA SER A 197 3.69 -4.79 5.67
C SER A 197 2.73 -5.36 6.71
N ILE A 198 2.49 -6.68 6.73
CA ILE A 198 1.59 -7.33 7.71
C ILE A 198 1.90 -6.97 9.17
N PRO A 199 3.15 -7.06 9.68
CA PRO A 199 3.40 -6.88 11.11
C PRO A 199 2.92 -5.52 11.62
N SER A 200 3.20 -4.45 10.86
CA SER A 200 2.78 -3.09 11.25
C SER A 200 1.28 -2.85 11.06
N THR A 201 0.61 -3.59 10.19
CA THR A 201 -0.85 -3.51 10.00
C THR A 201 -1.59 -4.21 11.14
N VAL A 202 -1.12 -5.36 11.60
CA VAL A 202 -1.77 -6.14 12.66
C VAL A 202 -1.83 -5.36 13.98
N ASP A 203 -0.76 -4.66 14.35
CA ASP A 203 -0.73 -3.86 15.58
C ASP A 203 -1.67 -2.63 15.53
N ARG A 204 -2.04 -2.18 14.33
CA ARG A 204 -2.81 -0.95 14.11
C ARG A 204 -4.28 -1.18 13.79
N VAL A 205 -4.62 -2.32 13.19
CA VAL A 205 -6.02 -2.75 12.92
C VAL A 205 -6.83 -2.86 14.21
N GLN A 206 -6.18 -3.20 15.33
CA GLN A 206 -6.81 -3.28 16.65
C GLN A 206 -7.34 -1.93 17.16
N MET A 207 -6.85 -0.81 16.63
CA MET A 207 -7.09 0.54 17.15
C MET A 207 -8.03 1.38 16.26
N HIS A 208 -8.44 0.91 15.07
CA HIS A 208 -9.18 1.71 14.10
C HIS A 208 -10.50 1.06 13.64
N TRP A 209 -11.61 1.72 13.95
CA TRP A 209 -12.98 1.39 13.52
C TRP A 209 -13.19 1.36 12.00
N VAL A 210 -12.32 2.01 11.23
CA VAL A 210 -12.36 2.05 9.75
C VAL A 210 -12.29 0.65 9.13
N ALA A 211 -11.54 -0.27 9.73
CA ALA A 211 -11.46 -1.66 9.27
C ALA A 211 -12.80 -2.40 9.41
N ILE A 212 -13.56 -2.11 10.47
CA ILE A 212 -14.89 -2.68 10.71
C ILE A 212 -15.89 -2.13 9.68
N VAL A 213 -15.83 -0.83 9.39
CA VAL A 213 -16.71 -0.21 8.39
C VAL A 213 -16.48 -0.79 7.00
N GLN A 214 -15.21 -1.02 6.63
CA GLN A 214 -14.87 -1.63 5.34
C GLN A 214 -15.27 -3.11 5.24
N ALA A 215 -15.15 -3.87 6.34
CA ALA A 215 -15.67 -5.24 6.39
C ALA A 215 -17.20 -5.26 6.20
N LEU A 216 -17.93 -4.37 6.89
CA LEU A 216 -19.39 -4.26 6.79
C LEU A 216 -19.90 -3.72 5.44
N THR A 217 -19.08 -3.01 4.67
CA THR A 217 -19.47 -2.57 3.31
C THR A 217 -19.16 -3.59 2.22
N LEU A 218 -18.40 -4.64 2.53
CA LEU A 218 -18.00 -5.67 1.57
C LEU A 218 -18.86 -6.95 1.65
N ASP A 219 -19.59 -7.16 2.75
CA ASP A 219 -20.66 -8.17 2.94
C ASP A 219 -22.03 -7.63 2.48
#